data_AF-A0A397I3S7-F1
#
_entry.id   AF-A0A397I3S7-F1
#
_cell.length_a   1.000
_cell.length_b   1.000
_cell.length_c   1.000
_cell.angle_alpha   90.00
_cell.angle_beta   90.00
_cell.angle_gamma   90.00
#
_symmetry.space_group_name_H-M   'P 1'
#
loop_
_entity.id
_entity.type
_entity.pdbx_description
1 polymer ?
#
loop_
_entity_poly.entity_id
_entity_poly.type
_entity_poly.pdbx_seq_one_letter_code
_entity_poly.pdbx_strand_id
1 'polypeptide(L)'
;MATAEIQSLLRFLSQDAKVPLASAMGKVMDLQKANLISVEQLSKADMKSLQEIFKDDKVAKQVLNAAKRASKKRQAPTGNLDSPQKKARGAARIDTTPYETESALSLPISSAPEDELSRIVLLTNRAPLVLAFAVCALKYTMPEQPISSRLSLAQAVVSANSRSKAISLGIENGKTAEQEGLGEGHPVIKVLGREIKVLKRWDYNPREGGPTEESSLEQDGGTAAAASAEILGRGDSESSNTSPPLWGVDLEALRSAQGSPATRVNKSLPIFTPNSARSYLCKSFTNAATETDNVSSKTKRKSVKQLEAEKETCLGQLLQAIDLVCQSWASTLSKEELDRRAWAWYLRVRPDVQSGPGGWGEKGQVKLSDILALRRNP
;
A
#
# COMPACT_ATOMS: atom_id res chain seq x y z
N MET A 1 56.66 9.45 4.30
CA MET A 1 55.36 8.76 4.13
C MET A 1 54.28 9.82 4.04
N ALA A 2 53.47 9.80 2.98
CA ALA A 2 52.67 10.94 2.59
C ALA A 2 51.51 11.15 3.58
N THR A 3 51.42 12.34 4.17
CA THR A 3 50.30 12.78 5.03
C THR A 3 48.93 12.50 4.41
N ALA A 4 48.86 12.50 3.06
CA ALA A 4 47.70 12.14 2.27
C ALA A 4 47.19 10.70 2.48
N GLU A 5 48.08 9.73 2.67
CA GLU A 5 47.69 8.31 2.84
C GLU A 5 47.03 8.09 4.20
N ILE A 6 47.57 8.70 5.25
CA ILE A 6 47.02 8.68 6.61
C ILE A 6 45.63 9.33 6.63
N GLN A 7 45.48 10.48 5.97
CA GLN A 7 44.20 11.18 5.86
C GLN A 7 43.17 10.33 5.08
N SER A 8 43.60 9.64 4.02
CA SER A 8 42.72 8.77 3.25
C SER A 8 42.21 7.57 4.05
N LEU A 9 43.06 6.97 4.88
CA LEU A 9 42.72 5.85 5.75
C LEU A 9 41.81 6.30 6.90
N LEU A 10 42.08 7.45 7.52
CA LEU A 10 41.21 8.04 8.54
C LEU A 10 39.82 8.40 7.98
N ARG A 11 39.77 8.94 6.77
CA ARG A 11 38.51 9.24 6.09
C ARG A 11 37.72 7.95 5.81
N PHE A 12 38.39 6.90 5.36
CA PHE A 12 37.75 5.59 5.14
C PHE A 12 37.19 4.99 6.43
N LEU A 13 37.99 4.96 7.51
CA LEU A 13 37.56 4.39 8.80
C LEU A 13 36.37 5.15 9.40
N SER A 14 36.37 6.48 9.30
CA SER A 14 35.30 7.33 9.85
C SER A 14 34.05 7.40 8.97
N GLN A 15 34.18 7.57 7.65
CA GLN A 15 33.04 7.78 6.75
C GLN A 15 32.46 6.46 6.21
N ASP A 16 33.32 5.56 5.70
CA ASP A 16 32.87 4.35 5.00
C ASP A 16 32.65 3.18 5.97
N ALA A 17 33.54 3.03 6.96
CA ALA A 17 33.44 2.03 8.00
C ALA A 17 32.72 2.54 9.26
N LYS A 18 32.34 3.82 9.36
CA LYS A 18 31.57 4.41 10.47
C LYS A 18 32.14 4.13 11.87
N VAL A 19 33.47 4.08 11.98
CA VAL A 19 34.17 3.97 13.27
C VAL A 19 34.32 5.37 13.87
N PRO A 20 34.04 5.57 15.18
CA PRO A 20 34.24 6.87 15.83
C PRO A 20 35.66 7.41 15.62
N LEU A 21 35.80 8.69 15.29
CA LEU A 21 37.06 9.30 14.86
C LEU A 21 38.18 9.14 15.90
N ALA A 22 37.87 9.27 17.18
CA ALA A 22 38.82 9.08 18.28
C ALA A 22 39.39 7.64 18.30
N SER A 23 38.54 6.64 18.07
CA SER A 23 38.95 5.24 17.97
C SER A 23 39.71 4.97 16.67
N ALA A 24 39.34 5.61 15.56
CA ALA A 24 40.03 5.46 14.29
C ALA A 24 41.47 6.02 14.37
N MET A 25 41.68 7.18 14.99
CA MET A 25 43.01 7.77 15.18
C MET A 25 43.95 6.88 15.99
N GLY A 26 43.44 6.25 17.05
CA GLY A 26 44.22 5.31 17.87
C GLY A 26 44.63 4.02 17.14
N LYS A 27 43.86 3.60 16.13
CA LYS A 27 44.08 2.33 15.40
C LYS A 27 44.85 2.48 14.09
N VAL A 28 44.96 3.70 13.57
CA VAL A 28 45.70 3.98 12.32
C VAL A 28 47.19 3.64 12.46
N MET A 29 47.81 3.91 13.62
CA MET A 29 49.20 3.54 13.85
C MET A 29 49.42 2.03 13.90
N ASP A 30 48.46 1.28 14.47
CA ASP A 30 48.53 -0.18 14.54
C ASP A 30 48.30 -0.82 13.16
N LEU A 31 47.39 -0.26 12.35
CA LEU A 31 47.19 -0.66 10.95
C LEU A 31 48.41 -0.37 10.08
N GLN A 32 49.11 0.74 10.34
CA GLN A 32 50.39 1.04 9.67
C GLN A 32 51.48 0.04 10.03
N LYS A 33 51.60 -0.34 11.30
CA LYS A 33 52.55 -1.37 11.75
C LYS A 33 52.26 -2.74 11.12
N ALA A 34 50.99 -3.04 10.88
CA ALA A 34 50.54 -4.25 10.18
C ALA A 34 50.65 -4.16 8.65
N ASN A 35 51.19 -3.07 8.09
CA ASN A 35 51.31 -2.80 6.66
C ASN A 35 49.97 -2.77 5.90
N LEU A 36 48.87 -2.45 6.59
CA LEU A 36 47.50 -2.33 6.06
C LEU A 36 47.16 -0.85 5.81
N ILE A 37 47.90 -0.23 4.89
CA ILE A 37 47.86 1.22 4.66
C ILE A 37 46.87 1.65 3.58
N SER A 38 46.35 0.71 2.77
CA SER A 38 45.37 0.98 1.72
C SER A 38 44.07 0.20 1.88
N VAL A 39 42.98 0.74 1.33
CA VAL A 39 41.65 0.11 1.31
C VAL A 39 41.65 -1.23 0.56
N GLU A 40 42.57 -1.42 -0.38
CA GLU A 40 42.75 -2.67 -1.14
C GLU A 40 43.51 -3.73 -0.35
N GLN A 41 44.45 -3.33 0.50
CA GLN A 41 45.10 -4.23 1.44
C GLN A 41 44.12 -4.65 2.54
N LEU A 42 43.30 -3.72 3.04
CA LEU A 42 42.25 -4.00 4.02
C LEU A 42 41.15 -4.94 3.49
N SER A 43 40.85 -4.92 2.19
CA SER A 43 39.84 -5.81 1.60
C SER A 43 40.33 -7.26 1.46
N LYS A 44 41.66 -7.44 1.39
CA LYS A 44 42.36 -8.72 1.26
C LYS A 44 42.93 -9.24 2.59
N ALA A 45 42.91 -8.43 3.64
CA ALA A 45 43.36 -8.81 4.96
C ALA A 45 42.52 -9.96 5.54
N ASP A 46 43.17 -10.82 6.32
CA ASP A 46 42.52 -11.89 7.06
C ASP A 46 41.74 -11.32 8.26
N MET A 47 40.62 -11.96 8.61
CA MET A 47 39.78 -11.47 9.70
C MET A 47 40.50 -11.52 11.05
N LYS A 48 41.45 -12.44 11.24
CA LYS A 48 42.17 -12.64 12.51
C LYS A 48 43.14 -11.48 12.79
N SER A 49 43.90 -11.01 11.80
CA SER A 49 44.75 -9.82 11.96
C SER A 49 43.95 -8.56 12.28
N LEU A 50 42.77 -8.37 11.67
CA LEU A 50 41.90 -7.23 11.97
C LEU A 50 41.27 -7.34 13.38
N GLN A 51 40.95 -8.55 13.85
CA GLN A 51 40.47 -8.77 15.21
C GLN A 51 41.53 -8.45 16.26
N GLU A 52 42.79 -8.79 16.02
CA GLU A 52 43.90 -8.46 16.93
C GLU A 52 44.13 -6.94 17.04
N ILE A 53 43.97 -6.22 15.92
CA ILE A 53 44.17 -4.76 15.87
C ILE A 53 42.99 -4.02 16.53
N PHE A 54 41.75 -4.36 16.17
CA PHE A 54 40.58 -3.64 16.65
C PHE A 54 40.12 -4.10 18.04
N LYS A 55 40.49 -5.32 18.47
CA LYS A 55 40.06 -5.95 19.73
C LYS A 55 38.52 -6.00 19.92
N ASP A 56 37.78 -5.81 18.82
CA ASP A 56 36.32 -5.84 18.73
C ASP A 56 35.94 -6.53 17.42
N ASP A 57 35.32 -7.70 17.52
CA ASP A 57 34.90 -8.54 16.40
C ASP A 57 33.87 -7.84 15.50
N LYS A 58 33.02 -6.99 16.07
CA LYS A 58 31.97 -6.28 15.33
C LYS A 58 32.59 -5.17 14.48
N VAL A 59 33.54 -4.43 15.03
CA VAL A 59 34.26 -3.37 14.32
C VAL A 59 35.18 -3.95 13.25
N ALA A 60 35.88 -5.06 13.52
CA ALA A 60 36.71 -5.74 12.54
C ALA A 60 35.90 -6.22 11.32
N LYS A 61 34.73 -6.85 11.56
CA LYS A 61 33.79 -7.25 10.49
C LYS A 61 33.26 -6.05 9.69
N GLN A 62 32.94 -4.96 10.38
CA GLN A 62 32.44 -3.73 9.77
C GLN A 62 33.47 -3.07 8.85
N VAL A 63 34.73 -3.00 9.29
CA VAL A 63 35.85 -2.46 8.50
C VAL A 63 36.14 -3.34 7.28
N LEU A 64 36.20 -4.66 7.43
CA LEU A 64 36.44 -5.59 6.31
C LEU A 64 35.33 -5.50 5.24
N ASN A 65 34.07 -5.44 5.68
CA ASN A 65 32.93 -5.30 4.77
C ASN A 65 32.86 -3.92 4.10
N ALA A 66 33.28 -2.87 4.78
CA ALA A 66 33.45 -1.55 4.17
C ALA A 66 34.58 -1.55 3.13
N ALA A 67 35.70 -2.21 3.41
CA ALA A 67 36.86 -2.26 2.52
C ALA A 67 36.54 -3.04 1.24
N LYS A 68 35.83 -4.18 1.35
CA LYS A 68 35.34 -4.94 0.19
C LYS A 68 34.37 -4.15 -0.68
N ARG A 69 33.47 -3.37 -0.09
CA ARG A 69 32.55 -2.49 -0.83
C ARG A 69 33.28 -1.36 -1.55
N ALA A 70 34.26 -0.73 -0.90
CA ALA A 70 35.04 0.36 -1.48
C ALA A 70 35.99 -0.12 -2.59
N SER A 71 36.59 -1.30 -2.45
CA SER A 71 37.45 -1.91 -3.47
C SER A 71 36.66 -2.29 -4.73
N LYS A 72 35.42 -2.80 -4.60
CA LYS A 72 34.56 -3.11 -5.76
C LYS A 72 34.12 -1.88 -6.55
N LYS A 73 34.16 -0.68 -5.94
CA LYS A 73 33.76 0.59 -6.56
C LYS A 73 34.86 1.22 -7.42
N ARG A 74 36.12 0.76 -7.32
CA ARG A 74 37.30 1.30 -8.02
C ARG A 74 37.74 0.52 -9.28
N GLN A 75 37.09 -0.59 -9.62
CA GLN A 75 37.36 -1.35 -10.86
C GLN A 75 36.58 -0.85 -12.09
N ALA A 76 35.79 0.22 -11.98
CA ALA A 76 35.15 0.85 -13.14
C ALA A 76 36.07 1.95 -13.72
N PRO A 77 36.25 2.04 -15.05
CA PRO A 77 37.13 3.03 -15.65
C PRO A 77 36.60 4.45 -15.40
N THR A 78 37.53 5.36 -15.15
CA THR A 78 37.31 6.77 -14.83
C THR A 78 36.67 7.52 -16.01
N GLY A 79 35.36 7.66 -15.97
CA GLY A 79 34.64 8.75 -16.61
C GLY A 79 34.08 9.66 -15.53
N ASN A 80 34.35 10.96 -15.64
CA ASN A 80 33.69 11.99 -14.83
C ASN A 80 32.17 11.86 -15.02
N LEU A 81 31.51 11.21 -14.08
CA LEU A 81 30.08 11.30 -13.88
C LEU A 81 29.88 11.51 -12.39
N ASP A 82 29.24 12.63 -12.09
CA ASP A 82 28.72 12.94 -10.77
C ASP A 82 28.11 11.71 -10.13
N SER A 83 28.47 11.52 -8.87
CA SER A 83 27.79 10.57 -8.00
C SER A 83 26.28 10.79 -8.13
N PRO A 84 25.42 9.76 -8.30
CA PRO A 84 23.99 9.98 -8.20
C PRO A 84 23.72 10.31 -6.73
N GLN A 85 23.74 11.61 -6.43
CA GLN A 85 22.90 12.16 -5.41
C GLN A 85 21.54 11.54 -5.66
N LYS A 86 20.97 10.90 -4.64
CA LYS A 86 19.53 10.66 -4.61
C LYS A 86 18.89 12.05 -4.68
N LYS A 87 18.72 12.55 -5.90
CA LYS A 87 17.70 13.53 -6.21
C LYS A 87 16.44 12.87 -5.68
N ALA A 88 15.86 13.50 -4.67
CA ALA A 88 14.44 13.33 -4.42
C ALA A 88 13.79 13.35 -5.80
N ARG A 89 13.02 12.30 -6.13
CA ARG A 89 12.20 12.30 -7.33
C ARG A 89 11.39 13.60 -7.28
N GLY A 90 11.89 14.63 -7.97
CA GLY A 90 11.04 15.70 -8.46
C GLY A 90 9.95 14.97 -9.23
N ALA A 91 8.71 15.34 -8.96
CA ALA A 91 7.54 14.77 -9.61
C ALA A 91 7.87 14.58 -11.08
N ALA A 92 8.00 13.32 -11.51
CA ALA A 92 7.90 13.02 -12.92
C ALA A 92 6.58 13.66 -13.32
N ARG A 93 6.60 14.62 -14.24
CA ARG A 93 5.39 14.99 -14.97
C ARG A 93 4.93 13.68 -15.60
N ILE A 94 3.95 13.06 -14.97
CA ILE A 94 3.27 11.95 -15.59
C ILE A 94 2.28 12.66 -16.51
N ASP A 95 2.58 12.68 -17.81
CA ASP A 95 1.65 13.10 -18.85
C ASP A 95 0.47 12.12 -18.98
N THR A 96 0.05 11.48 -17.88
CA THR A 96 -1.12 10.58 -17.84
C THR A 96 -2.35 11.41 -17.59
N THR A 97 -3.35 11.20 -18.42
CA THR A 97 -4.63 11.88 -18.26
C THR A 97 -5.37 11.35 -17.02
N PRO A 98 -6.29 12.13 -16.44
CA PRO A 98 -7.20 11.63 -15.41
C PRO A 98 -7.91 10.33 -15.82
N TYR A 99 -8.37 10.24 -17.07
CA TYR A 99 -9.01 9.03 -17.60
C TYR A 99 -8.11 7.80 -17.56
N GLU A 100 -6.85 7.93 -18.00
CA GLU A 100 -5.86 6.84 -17.94
C GLU A 100 -5.57 6.43 -16.49
N THR A 101 -5.50 7.42 -15.59
CA THR A 101 -5.27 7.20 -14.16
C THR A 101 -6.39 6.37 -13.53
N GLU A 102 -7.66 6.72 -13.81
CA GLU A 102 -8.80 5.95 -13.32
C GLU A 102 -8.89 4.56 -13.96
N SER A 103 -8.64 4.46 -15.27
CA SER A 103 -8.65 3.19 -16.00
C SER A 103 -7.62 2.20 -15.45
N ALA A 104 -6.41 2.69 -15.10
CA ALA A 104 -5.37 1.88 -14.48
C ALA A 104 -5.71 1.40 -13.06
N LEU A 105 -6.68 2.03 -12.40
CA LEU A 105 -7.17 1.67 -11.07
C LEU A 105 -8.34 0.68 -11.09
N SER A 106 -8.78 0.23 -12.28
CA SER A 106 -9.80 -0.80 -12.42
C SER A 106 -9.51 -2.06 -11.59
N LEU A 107 -10.57 -2.63 -11.03
CA LEU A 107 -10.55 -3.84 -10.23
C LEU A 107 -10.96 -5.05 -11.08
N PRO A 108 -10.48 -6.26 -10.76
CA PRO A 108 -10.90 -7.48 -11.46
C PRO A 108 -12.41 -7.68 -11.37
N ILE A 109 -13.03 -8.02 -12.51
CA ILE A 109 -14.46 -8.33 -12.61
C ILE A 109 -14.60 -9.84 -12.80
N SER A 110 -15.63 -10.44 -12.21
CA SER A 110 -15.98 -11.84 -12.43
C SER A 110 -17.43 -11.94 -12.91
N SER A 111 -17.64 -12.66 -14.01
CA SER A 111 -18.96 -12.99 -14.53
C SER A 111 -19.42 -14.40 -14.11
N ALA A 112 -18.80 -14.98 -13.07
CA ALA A 112 -19.12 -16.32 -12.61
C ALA A 112 -20.58 -16.39 -12.13
N PRO A 113 -21.33 -17.47 -12.48
CA PRO A 113 -22.70 -17.63 -12.02
C PRO A 113 -22.75 -17.85 -10.50
N GLU A 114 -23.90 -17.55 -9.91
CA GLU A 114 -24.13 -17.65 -8.47
C GLU A 114 -23.82 -19.06 -7.91
N ASP A 115 -24.21 -20.10 -8.65
CA ASP A 115 -23.97 -21.49 -8.27
C ASP A 115 -22.47 -21.82 -8.15
N GLU A 116 -21.63 -21.18 -8.96
CA GLU A 116 -20.19 -21.31 -8.88
C GLU A 116 -19.65 -20.51 -7.69
N LEU A 117 -20.06 -19.24 -7.57
CA LEU A 117 -19.65 -18.37 -6.47
C LEU A 117 -19.96 -18.99 -5.10
N SER A 118 -21.13 -19.58 -4.91
CA SER A 118 -21.57 -20.16 -3.64
C SER A 118 -20.66 -21.28 -3.11
N ARG A 119 -19.91 -21.96 -3.99
CA ARG A 119 -19.00 -23.07 -3.65
C ARG A 119 -17.61 -22.60 -3.24
N ILE A 120 -17.31 -21.31 -3.42
CA ILE A 120 -15.97 -20.77 -3.21
C ILE A 120 -15.76 -20.39 -1.75
N VAL A 121 -14.61 -20.80 -1.23
CA VAL A 121 -14.13 -20.41 0.10
C VAL A 121 -12.79 -19.72 -0.06
N LEU A 122 -12.70 -18.49 0.42
CA LEU A 122 -11.50 -17.66 0.35
C LEU A 122 -10.80 -17.61 1.71
N LEU A 123 -9.50 -17.39 1.69
CA LEU A 123 -8.66 -17.10 2.86
C LEU A 123 -8.19 -15.65 2.79
N THR A 124 -8.49 -14.88 3.82
CA THR A 124 -8.10 -13.47 3.88
C THR A 124 -8.05 -12.95 5.32
N ASN A 125 -7.42 -11.81 5.51
CA ASN A 125 -7.45 -11.06 6.74
C ASN A 125 -8.74 -10.23 6.86
N ARG A 126 -9.06 -9.74 8.06
CA ARG A 126 -10.22 -8.87 8.27
C ARG A 126 -10.14 -7.55 7.51
N ALA A 127 -8.97 -6.91 7.47
CA ALA A 127 -8.79 -5.57 6.88
C ALA A 127 -9.02 -5.53 5.35
N PRO A 128 -8.45 -6.43 4.53
CA PRO A 128 -8.76 -6.53 3.10
C PRO A 128 -10.24 -6.78 2.82
N LEU A 129 -10.91 -7.58 3.65
CA LEU A 129 -12.34 -7.82 3.49
C LEU A 129 -13.16 -6.55 3.76
N VAL A 130 -12.84 -5.78 4.81
CA VAL A 130 -13.46 -4.45 5.04
C VAL A 130 -13.23 -3.54 3.83
N LEU A 131 -12.00 -3.53 3.28
CA LEU A 131 -11.66 -2.73 2.12
C LEU A 131 -12.54 -3.07 0.91
N ALA A 132 -12.73 -4.36 0.63
CA ALA A 132 -13.59 -4.84 -0.45
C ALA A 132 -15.06 -4.42 -0.24
N PHE A 133 -15.60 -4.62 0.96
CA PHE A 133 -16.97 -4.19 1.31
C PHE A 133 -17.16 -2.69 1.14
N ALA A 134 -16.20 -1.87 1.60
CA ALA A 134 -16.27 -0.43 1.49
C ALA A 134 -16.26 0.04 0.03
N VAL A 135 -15.39 -0.50 -0.82
CA VAL A 135 -15.33 -0.13 -2.24
C VAL A 135 -16.63 -0.48 -2.98
N CYS A 136 -17.18 -1.68 -2.73
CA CYS A 136 -18.45 -2.11 -3.31
C CYS A 136 -19.62 -1.26 -2.79
N ALA A 137 -19.73 -1.02 -1.48
CA ALA A 137 -20.80 -0.20 -0.92
C ALA A 137 -20.74 1.25 -1.44
N LEU A 138 -19.54 1.83 -1.59
CA LEU A 138 -19.35 3.17 -2.15
C LEU A 138 -19.85 3.30 -3.60
N LYS A 139 -19.88 2.21 -4.38
CA LYS A 139 -20.50 2.19 -5.72
C LYS A 139 -21.97 2.60 -5.69
N TYR A 140 -22.69 2.27 -4.62
CA TYR A 140 -24.13 2.51 -4.49
C TYR A 140 -24.44 3.71 -3.60
N THR A 141 -23.63 3.96 -2.58
CA THR A 141 -23.83 5.07 -1.64
C THR A 141 -23.28 6.40 -2.18
N MET A 142 -22.22 6.35 -2.98
CA MET A 142 -21.57 7.52 -3.59
C MET A 142 -21.21 7.23 -5.07
N PRO A 143 -22.20 6.96 -5.94
CA PRO A 143 -21.97 6.56 -7.33
C PRO A 143 -21.26 7.63 -8.16
N GLU A 144 -21.29 8.90 -7.74
CA GLU A 144 -20.59 10.01 -8.38
C GLU A 144 -19.06 9.95 -8.20
N GLN A 145 -18.58 9.18 -7.22
CA GLN A 145 -17.16 9.08 -6.92
C GLN A 145 -16.45 8.11 -7.88
N PRO A 146 -15.37 8.52 -8.55
CA PRO A 146 -14.57 7.63 -9.39
C PRO A 146 -13.86 6.56 -8.53
N ILE A 147 -13.35 5.50 -9.16
CA ILE A 147 -12.71 4.38 -8.47
C ILE A 147 -11.53 4.83 -7.60
N SER A 148 -10.75 5.84 -8.02
CA SER A 148 -9.68 6.41 -7.19
C SER A 148 -10.18 6.96 -5.86
N SER A 149 -11.33 7.63 -5.89
CA SER A 149 -11.94 8.23 -4.71
C SER A 149 -12.52 7.12 -3.82
N ARG A 150 -13.24 6.15 -4.40
CA ARG A 150 -13.78 5.00 -3.66
C ARG A 150 -12.69 4.19 -2.96
N LEU A 151 -11.56 3.91 -3.64
CA LEU A 151 -10.41 3.22 -3.05
C LEU A 151 -9.75 4.02 -1.92
N SER A 152 -9.59 5.34 -2.10
CA SER A 152 -9.01 6.22 -1.09
C SER A 152 -9.86 6.28 0.18
N LEU A 153 -11.18 6.49 0.02
CA LEU A 153 -12.15 6.52 1.11
C LEU A 153 -12.23 5.19 1.85
N ALA A 154 -12.28 4.08 1.11
CA ALA A 154 -12.31 2.74 1.68
C ALA A 154 -11.05 2.44 2.51
N GLN A 155 -9.87 2.85 2.02
CA GLN A 155 -8.62 2.70 2.77
C GLN A 155 -8.60 3.53 4.06
N ALA A 156 -9.20 4.73 4.05
CA ALA A 156 -9.32 5.56 5.24
C ALA A 156 -10.15 4.86 6.33
N VAL A 157 -11.27 4.24 5.96
CA VAL A 157 -12.12 3.45 6.88
C VAL A 157 -11.34 2.29 7.46
N VAL A 158 -10.60 1.56 6.64
CA VAL A 158 -9.79 0.41 7.07
C VAL A 158 -8.70 0.85 8.04
N SER A 159 -8.00 1.94 7.74
CA SER A 159 -6.95 2.51 8.61
C SER A 159 -7.52 2.93 9.97
N ALA A 160 -8.64 3.65 9.99
CA ALA A 160 -9.29 4.11 11.21
C ALA A 160 -9.78 2.94 12.09
N ASN A 161 -10.40 1.92 11.47
CA ASN A 161 -10.86 0.72 12.18
C ASN A 161 -9.69 -0.14 12.69
N SER A 162 -8.65 -0.31 11.89
CA SER A 162 -7.44 -1.04 12.26
C SER A 162 -6.81 -0.42 13.50
N ARG A 163 -6.58 0.90 13.50
CA ARG A 163 -5.98 1.61 14.65
C ARG A 163 -6.85 1.55 15.91
N SER A 164 -8.15 1.82 15.76
CA SER A 164 -9.09 1.71 16.88
C SER A 164 -9.03 0.30 17.50
N LYS A 165 -8.87 -0.73 16.65
CA LYS A 165 -8.72 -2.11 17.11
C LYS A 165 -7.34 -2.39 17.72
N ALA A 166 -6.25 -1.86 17.16
CA ALA A 166 -4.90 -2.00 17.70
C ALA A 166 -4.81 -1.41 19.12
N ILE A 167 -5.40 -0.23 19.34
CA ILE A 167 -5.49 0.42 20.65
C ILE A 167 -6.35 -0.43 21.60
N SER A 168 -7.53 -0.89 21.16
CA SER A 168 -8.39 -1.76 21.97
C SER A 168 -7.73 -3.09 22.35
N LEU A 169 -6.77 -3.58 21.57
CA LEU A 169 -6.00 -4.79 21.84
C LEU A 169 -4.71 -4.53 22.65
N GLY A 170 -4.38 -3.27 22.93
CA GLY A 170 -3.13 -2.88 23.60
C GLY A 170 -1.88 -3.06 22.74
N ILE A 171 -2.02 -3.17 21.42
CA ILE A 171 -0.91 -3.28 20.46
C ILE A 171 -0.30 -1.90 20.21
N GLU A 172 -1.17 -0.88 20.07
CA GLU A 172 -0.78 0.52 19.96
C GLU A 172 -1.22 1.26 21.22
N ASN A 173 -0.39 2.20 21.67
CA ASN A 173 -0.68 3.06 22.81
C ASN A 173 -0.92 4.50 22.36
N GLY A 174 -1.78 5.21 23.08
CA GLY A 174 -2.04 6.63 22.86
C GLY A 174 -3.38 6.93 22.21
N LYS A 175 -3.64 8.22 22.00
CA LYS A 175 -4.84 8.71 21.32
C LYS A 175 -4.65 8.63 19.80
N THR A 176 -5.74 8.45 19.07
CA THR A 176 -5.72 8.60 17.62
C THR A 176 -5.51 10.06 17.24
N ALA A 177 -4.95 10.32 16.05
CA ALA A 177 -4.82 11.70 15.55
C ALA A 177 -6.17 12.46 15.58
N GLU A 178 -7.28 11.78 15.27
CA GLU A 178 -8.64 12.33 15.38
C GLU A 178 -8.99 12.78 16.82
N GLN A 179 -8.64 11.99 17.83
CA GLN A 179 -8.87 12.31 19.24
C GLN A 179 -7.96 13.43 19.76
N GLU A 180 -6.86 13.70 19.07
CA GLU A 180 -5.95 14.82 19.33
C GLU A 180 -6.39 16.11 18.61
N GLY A 181 -7.54 16.11 17.94
CA GLY A 181 -8.07 17.26 17.21
C GLY A 181 -7.42 17.47 15.83
N LEU A 182 -6.56 16.55 15.37
CA LEU A 182 -6.00 16.66 14.02
C LEU A 182 -7.11 16.42 12.99
N GLY A 183 -7.19 17.32 12.01
CA GLY A 183 -8.23 17.28 10.98
C GLY A 183 -9.50 18.04 11.34
N GLU A 184 -9.49 18.85 12.41
CA GLU A 184 -10.52 19.88 12.63
C GLU A 184 -10.60 20.83 11.42
N GLY A 185 -11.81 21.19 11.01
CA GLY A 185 -12.08 22.01 9.82
C GLY A 185 -12.09 21.26 8.48
N HIS A 186 -11.61 20.02 8.42
CA HIS A 186 -11.77 19.21 7.20
C HIS A 186 -13.21 18.72 7.05
N PRO A 187 -13.76 18.69 5.82
CA PRO A 187 -15.03 18.03 5.55
C PRO A 187 -15.04 16.59 6.04
N VAL A 188 -16.18 16.16 6.58
CA VAL A 188 -16.39 14.81 7.10
C VAL A 188 -17.45 14.14 6.24
N ILE A 189 -17.21 12.89 5.88
CA ILE A 189 -18.24 12.01 5.31
C ILE A 189 -18.35 10.74 6.15
N LYS A 190 -19.45 10.02 5.98
CA LYS A 190 -19.66 8.73 6.65
C LYS A 190 -19.53 7.60 5.63
N VAL A 191 -18.70 6.60 5.96
CA VAL A 191 -18.50 5.40 5.15
C VAL A 191 -18.48 4.19 6.08
N LEU A 192 -19.32 3.19 5.81
CA LEU A 192 -19.58 2.02 6.64
C LEU A 192 -19.82 2.39 8.11
N GLY A 193 -20.60 3.44 8.35
CA GLY A 193 -20.89 3.90 9.70
C GLY A 193 -19.78 4.73 10.37
N ARG A 194 -18.58 4.85 9.77
CA ARG A 194 -17.44 5.57 10.32
C ARG A 194 -17.30 6.95 9.69
N GLU A 195 -17.06 7.97 10.51
CA GLU A 195 -16.72 9.32 10.03
C GLU A 195 -15.27 9.37 9.55
N ILE A 196 -15.06 9.93 8.35
CA ILE A 196 -13.76 10.03 7.68
C ILE A 196 -13.54 11.48 7.24
N LYS A 197 -12.34 12.01 7.50
CA LYS A 197 -11.91 13.33 7.00
C LYS A 197 -11.53 13.23 5.53
N VAL A 198 -12.03 14.16 4.73
CA VAL A 198 -11.82 14.15 3.28
C VAL A 198 -11.28 15.47 2.72
N LEU A 199 -10.69 15.37 1.54
CA LEU A 199 -10.22 16.48 0.72
C LEU A 199 -10.97 16.47 -0.62
N LYS A 200 -11.60 17.59 -0.97
CA LYS A 200 -12.32 17.79 -2.23
C LYS A 200 -11.35 18.10 -3.37
N ARG A 201 -11.56 17.48 -4.53
CA ARG A 201 -10.76 17.66 -5.74
C ARG A 201 -11.56 18.45 -6.78
N TRP A 202 -11.63 19.77 -6.61
CA TRP A 202 -12.44 20.64 -7.47
C TRP A 202 -12.02 20.63 -8.93
N ASP A 203 -10.71 20.61 -9.18
CA ASP A 203 -10.14 20.67 -10.54
C ASP A 203 -9.85 19.29 -11.13
N TYR A 204 -10.51 18.23 -10.65
CA TYR A 204 -10.30 16.87 -11.15
C TYR A 204 -11.53 16.35 -11.88
N ASN A 205 -11.39 16.14 -13.19
CA ASN A 205 -12.39 15.48 -14.01
C ASN A 205 -11.92 14.07 -14.41
N PRO A 206 -12.52 12.99 -13.88
CA PRO A 206 -12.18 11.61 -14.24
C PRO A 206 -12.24 11.30 -15.74
N ARG A 207 -13.06 12.03 -16.50
CA ARG A 207 -13.28 11.81 -17.94
C ARG A 207 -12.29 12.57 -18.82
N GLU A 208 -11.48 13.45 -18.24
CA GLU A 208 -10.53 14.26 -19.00
C GLU A 208 -9.48 13.39 -19.68
N GLY A 209 -9.27 13.64 -20.98
CA GLY A 209 -8.36 12.87 -21.82
C GLY A 209 -8.85 11.47 -22.19
N GLY A 210 -10.13 11.16 -21.98
CA GLY A 210 -10.79 9.95 -22.49
C GLY A 210 -11.31 10.10 -23.93
N PRO A 211 -11.76 9.01 -24.55
CA PRO A 211 -12.35 9.05 -25.89
C PRO A 211 -13.63 9.91 -25.89
N THR A 212 -13.75 10.83 -26.84
CA THR A 212 -14.93 11.70 -27.02
C THR A 212 -16.15 10.86 -27.42
N GLU A 213 -17.31 11.10 -26.80
CA GLU A 213 -18.56 10.32 -26.97
C GLU A 213 -19.15 10.32 -28.40
N GLU A 214 -18.55 11.04 -29.36
CA GLU A 214 -18.97 11.06 -30.77
C GLU A 214 -18.69 9.74 -31.53
N SER A 215 -17.83 8.86 -31.00
CA SER A 215 -17.51 7.58 -31.66
C SER A 215 -18.28 6.37 -31.13
N SER A 216 -19.22 6.55 -30.18
CA SER A 216 -19.87 5.43 -29.46
C SER A 216 -21.37 5.27 -29.71
N LEU A 217 -21.94 5.96 -30.70
CA LEU A 217 -23.38 5.86 -30.99
C LEU A 217 -23.78 4.61 -31.80
N GLU A 218 -22.83 3.83 -32.31
CA GLU A 218 -23.14 2.58 -33.00
C GLU A 218 -22.21 1.46 -32.54
N GLN A 219 -22.57 0.78 -31.44
CA GLN A 219 -22.59 -0.70 -31.30
C GLN A 219 -22.66 -1.12 -29.82
N ASP A 220 -23.72 -1.85 -29.46
CA ASP A 220 -23.87 -2.74 -28.30
C ASP A 220 -23.62 -2.12 -26.88
N GLY A 221 -24.14 -0.91 -26.67
CA GLY A 221 -23.76 0.03 -25.60
C GLY A 221 -24.25 -0.23 -24.16
N GLY A 222 -24.69 -1.43 -23.80
CA GLY A 222 -25.16 -1.70 -22.43
C GLY A 222 -24.04 -1.95 -21.42
N THR A 223 -23.14 -2.88 -21.74
CA THR A 223 -22.15 -3.41 -20.78
C THR A 223 -20.89 -2.55 -20.68
N ALA A 224 -20.40 -2.03 -21.81
CA ALA A 224 -19.20 -1.19 -21.85
C ALA A 224 -19.42 0.18 -21.19
N ALA A 225 -20.58 0.81 -21.43
CA ALA A 225 -20.95 2.07 -20.79
C ALA A 225 -21.14 1.91 -19.27
N ALA A 226 -21.72 0.80 -18.82
CA ALA A 226 -21.86 0.48 -17.40
C ALA A 226 -20.50 0.28 -16.71
N ALA A 227 -19.56 -0.42 -17.36
CA ALA A 227 -18.20 -0.61 -16.84
C ALA A 227 -17.41 0.70 -16.77
N SER A 228 -17.52 1.56 -17.78
CA SER A 228 -16.90 2.89 -17.79
C SER A 228 -17.50 3.82 -16.72
N ALA A 229 -18.83 3.79 -16.54
CA ALA A 229 -19.50 4.54 -15.48
C ALA A 229 -19.11 4.03 -14.08
N GLU A 230 -18.84 2.73 -13.93
CA GLU A 230 -18.31 2.18 -12.69
C GLU A 230 -16.93 2.77 -12.39
N ILE A 231 -16.01 2.81 -13.34
CA ILE A 231 -14.64 3.31 -13.12
C ILE A 231 -14.62 4.82 -12.88
N LEU A 232 -15.35 5.59 -13.69
CA LEU A 232 -15.26 7.06 -13.73
C LEU A 232 -16.23 7.76 -12.78
N GLY A 233 -17.20 7.02 -12.23
CA GLY A 233 -18.34 7.59 -11.51
C GLY A 233 -19.49 7.96 -12.46
N ARG A 234 -20.72 7.85 -11.95
CA ARG A 234 -21.92 8.37 -12.62
C ARG A 234 -21.96 9.88 -12.40
N GLY A 235 -21.53 10.64 -13.41
CA GLY A 235 -21.82 12.06 -13.51
C GLY A 235 -23.04 12.26 -14.40
N ASP A 236 -24.08 12.91 -13.89
CA ASP A 236 -25.09 13.49 -14.77
C ASP A 236 -24.41 14.65 -15.50
N SER A 237 -24.27 14.53 -16.82
CA SER A 237 -24.04 15.68 -17.68
C SER A 237 -25.20 16.66 -17.43
N GLU A 238 -24.89 17.87 -16.97
CA GLU A 238 -25.83 18.99 -16.71
C GLU A 238 -26.54 19.08 -15.34
N SER A 239 -25.89 18.79 -14.22
CA SER A 239 -26.33 19.39 -12.95
C SER A 239 -25.21 20.02 -12.13
N SER A 240 -25.39 21.29 -11.76
CA SER A 240 -24.48 22.10 -10.94
C SER A 240 -24.31 21.61 -9.49
N ASN A 241 -24.81 20.42 -9.16
CA ASN A 241 -24.85 19.84 -7.82
C ASN A 241 -23.97 18.58 -7.65
N THR A 242 -23.15 18.21 -8.64
CA THR A 242 -22.28 17.04 -8.51
C THR A 242 -21.15 17.35 -7.52
N SER A 243 -21.11 16.59 -6.42
CA SER A 243 -20.04 16.73 -5.41
C SER A 243 -18.69 16.36 -6.04
N PRO A 244 -17.63 17.17 -5.83
CA PRO A 244 -16.33 16.90 -6.45
C PRO A 244 -15.75 15.57 -5.94
N PRO A 245 -14.90 14.90 -6.72
CA PRO A 245 -14.18 13.69 -6.29
C PRO A 245 -13.43 13.91 -4.97
N LEU A 246 -13.39 12.88 -4.13
CA LEU A 246 -12.90 12.97 -2.76
C LEU A 246 -11.65 12.11 -2.51
N TRP A 247 -10.74 12.60 -1.67
CA TRP A 247 -9.66 11.79 -1.09
C TRP A 247 -9.82 11.68 0.41
N GLY A 248 -9.56 10.48 0.95
CA GLY A 248 -9.42 10.28 2.38
C GLY A 248 -8.10 10.89 2.87
N VAL A 249 -8.15 11.72 3.91
CA VAL A 249 -6.97 12.36 4.50
C VAL A 249 -6.30 11.39 5.48
N ASP A 250 -4.99 11.19 5.35
CA ASP A 250 -4.21 10.40 6.29
C ASP A 250 -3.71 11.29 7.44
N LEU A 251 -4.55 11.43 8.46
CA LEU A 251 -4.28 12.25 9.65
C LEU A 251 -3.05 11.77 10.42
N GLU A 252 -2.68 10.52 10.26
CA GLU A 252 -1.60 9.90 11.02
C GLU A 252 -0.26 10.09 10.34
N ALA A 253 -0.23 10.01 9.00
CA ALA A 253 0.88 10.51 8.22
C ALA A 253 1.05 12.03 8.42
N LEU A 254 -0.05 12.78 8.55
CA LEU A 254 -0.02 14.21 8.87
C LEU A 254 0.60 14.47 10.25
N ARG A 255 0.16 13.73 11.28
CA ARG A 255 0.73 13.78 12.64
C ARG A 255 2.23 13.52 12.63
N SER A 256 2.64 12.46 11.92
CA SER A 256 4.05 12.06 11.81
C SER A 256 4.89 13.11 11.08
N ALA A 257 4.31 13.82 10.11
CA ALA A 257 4.99 14.88 9.36
C ALA A 257 5.15 16.17 10.18
N GLN A 258 4.22 16.50 11.07
CA GLN A 258 4.28 17.70 11.93
C GLN A 258 5.41 17.63 12.97
N GLY A 259 5.80 16.42 13.40
CA GLY A 259 6.88 16.20 14.38
C GLY A 259 8.31 16.39 13.85
N SER A 260 8.51 16.62 12.55
CA SER A 260 9.86 16.77 11.94
C SER A 260 10.12 18.19 11.43
N PRO A 261 11.06 18.95 12.04
CA PRO A 261 11.33 20.35 11.68
C PRO A 261 11.95 20.54 10.28
N ALA A 262 12.41 19.48 9.62
CA ALA A 262 13.07 19.53 8.31
C ALA A 262 12.11 19.50 7.10
N THR A 263 10.78 19.54 7.32
CA THR A 263 9.79 19.14 6.28
C THR A 263 8.76 20.21 5.91
N ARG A 264 8.90 21.44 6.38
CA ARG A 264 7.88 22.51 6.25
C ARG A 264 7.82 23.21 4.88
N VAL A 265 8.63 22.78 3.90
CA VAL A 265 8.66 23.40 2.57
C VAL A 265 7.93 22.51 1.58
N ASN A 266 6.68 22.88 1.24
CA ASN A 266 5.89 22.36 0.11
C ASN A 266 5.54 20.85 0.13
N LYS A 267 4.91 20.34 1.19
CA LYS A 267 4.25 19.02 1.13
C LYS A 267 2.74 19.16 1.08
N SER A 268 2.13 18.57 0.06
CA SER A 268 0.68 18.37 -0.03
C SER A 268 0.17 17.57 1.18
N LEU A 269 -1.09 17.79 1.54
CA LEU A 269 -1.76 17.05 2.61
C LEU A 269 -1.63 15.54 2.37
N PRO A 270 -1.19 14.74 3.35
CA PRO A 270 -1.13 13.29 3.20
C PRO A 270 -2.52 12.70 2.97
N ILE A 271 -2.63 11.85 1.95
CA ILE A 271 -3.87 11.17 1.57
C ILE A 271 -3.66 9.66 1.54
N PHE A 272 -4.75 8.92 1.68
CA PHE A 272 -4.75 7.49 1.38
C PHE A 272 -4.70 7.28 -0.13
N THR A 273 -3.57 6.75 -0.63
CA THR A 273 -3.36 6.62 -2.08
C THR A 273 -4.15 5.44 -2.66
N PRO A 274 -4.90 5.61 -3.75
CA PRO A 274 -5.72 4.56 -4.34
C PRO A 274 -4.89 3.36 -4.84
N ASN A 275 -3.68 3.60 -5.37
CA ASN A 275 -2.80 2.51 -5.83
C ASN A 275 -2.39 1.57 -4.69
N SER A 276 -2.19 2.09 -3.48
CA SER A 276 -1.86 1.27 -2.32
C SER A 276 -3.03 0.37 -1.91
N ALA A 277 -4.25 0.93 -1.89
CA ALA A 277 -5.48 0.20 -1.61
C ALA A 277 -5.76 -0.90 -2.65
N ARG A 278 -5.66 -0.57 -3.95
CA ARG A 278 -5.79 -1.54 -5.05
C ARG A 278 -4.77 -2.67 -4.92
N SER A 279 -3.51 -2.30 -4.74
CA SER A 279 -2.42 -3.29 -4.58
C SER A 279 -2.64 -4.19 -3.38
N TYR A 280 -3.22 -3.66 -2.30
CA TYR A 280 -3.56 -4.44 -1.13
C TYR A 280 -4.68 -5.45 -1.42
N LEU A 281 -5.75 -5.05 -2.10
CA LEU A 281 -6.82 -5.95 -2.54
C LEU A 281 -6.29 -7.09 -3.43
N CYS A 282 -5.57 -6.76 -4.51
CA CYS A 282 -5.06 -7.76 -5.47
C CYS A 282 -4.14 -8.83 -4.84
N LYS A 283 -3.55 -8.55 -3.66
CA LYS A 283 -2.59 -9.45 -3.01
C LYS A 283 -3.18 -10.27 -1.87
N SER A 284 -4.39 -9.98 -1.42
CA SER A 284 -4.89 -10.37 -0.09
C SER A 284 -5.86 -11.56 -0.06
N PHE A 285 -6.32 -12.07 -1.20
CA PHE A 285 -7.31 -13.14 -1.26
C PHE A 285 -6.72 -14.38 -1.92
N THR A 286 -6.78 -15.52 -1.25
CA THR A 286 -6.38 -16.83 -1.79
C THR A 286 -7.54 -17.81 -1.70
N ASN A 287 -7.63 -18.77 -2.62
CA ASN A 287 -8.63 -19.83 -2.54
C ASN A 287 -8.21 -20.85 -1.47
N ALA A 288 -9.13 -21.25 -0.59
CA ALA A 288 -8.83 -22.18 0.49
C ALA A 288 -8.36 -23.54 -0.04
N ALA A 289 -8.93 -24.03 -1.14
CA ALA A 289 -8.54 -25.30 -1.76
C ALA A 289 -7.12 -25.26 -2.31
N THR A 290 -6.67 -24.11 -2.83
CA THR A 290 -5.32 -23.98 -3.39
C THR A 290 -4.25 -23.78 -2.32
N GLU A 291 -4.57 -23.25 -1.14
CA GLU A 291 -3.63 -23.24 -0.01
C GLU A 291 -3.40 -24.64 0.57
N THR A 292 -4.45 -25.48 0.70
CA THR A 292 -4.30 -26.86 1.19
C THR A 292 -3.46 -27.73 0.26
N ASP A 293 -3.60 -27.56 -1.06
CA ASP A 293 -2.83 -28.30 -2.06
C ASP A 293 -1.34 -27.88 -2.11
N ASN A 294 -1.04 -26.61 -1.85
CA ASN A 294 0.35 -26.13 -1.80
C ASN A 294 1.13 -26.65 -0.58
N VAL A 295 0.44 -26.97 0.53
CA VAL A 295 1.07 -27.54 1.73
C VAL A 295 1.27 -29.05 1.58
N SER A 296 0.37 -29.74 0.88
CA SER A 296 0.38 -31.21 0.74
C SER A 296 1.18 -31.73 -0.46
N SER A 297 1.31 -30.98 -1.55
CA SER A 297 1.98 -31.44 -2.78
C SER A 297 3.41 -30.89 -2.93
N LYS A 298 4.41 -31.79 -2.92
CA LYS A 298 5.81 -31.49 -3.31
C LYS A 298 5.99 -31.24 -4.82
N THR A 299 4.90 -31.09 -5.58
CA THR A 299 4.93 -31.18 -7.04
C THR A 299 4.64 -29.80 -7.66
N LYS A 300 5.68 -29.19 -8.22
CA LYS A 300 5.69 -27.96 -9.03
C LYS A 300 5.08 -26.71 -8.36
N ARG A 301 5.93 -25.95 -7.64
CA ARG A 301 5.60 -24.59 -7.16
C ARG A 301 5.06 -23.76 -8.33
N LYS A 302 3.85 -23.21 -8.18
CA LYS A 302 3.24 -22.28 -9.13
C LYS A 302 4.14 -21.06 -9.34
N SER A 303 4.14 -20.52 -10.56
CA SER A 303 4.90 -19.29 -10.84
C SER A 303 4.30 -18.09 -10.10
N VAL A 304 5.11 -17.06 -9.84
CA VAL A 304 4.63 -15.81 -9.20
C VAL A 304 3.46 -15.20 -9.98
N LYS A 305 3.56 -15.14 -11.32
CA LYS A 305 2.50 -14.63 -12.19
C LYS A 305 1.21 -15.43 -12.06
N GLN A 306 1.31 -16.76 -11.95
CA GLN A 306 0.14 -17.61 -11.77
C GLN A 306 -0.52 -17.38 -10.40
N LEU A 307 0.27 -17.22 -9.35
CA LEU A 307 -0.26 -16.89 -8.03
C LEU A 307 -0.92 -15.51 -7.99
N GLU A 308 -0.36 -14.51 -8.68
CA GLU A 308 -0.96 -13.18 -8.81
C GLU A 308 -2.28 -13.24 -9.58
N ALA A 309 -2.34 -13.95 -10.70
CA ALA A 309 -3.57 -14.16 -11.47
C ALA A 309 -4.64 -14.88 -10.63
N GLU A 310 -4.29 -15.93 -9.88
CA GLU A 310 -5.22 -16.64 -9.00
C GLU A 310 -5.80 -15.72 -7.93
N LYS A 311 -4.99 -14.83 -7.35
CA LYS A 311 -5.46 -13.84 -6.36
C LYS A 311 -6.38 -12.80 -6.98
N GLU A 312 -6.11 -12.35 -8.21
CA GLU A 312 -6.99 -11.44 -8.94
C GLU A 312 -8.33 -12.10 -9.29
N THR A 313 -8.33 -13.39 -9.68
CA THR A 313 -9.56 -14.17 -9.89
C THR A 313 -10.36 -14.27 -8.59
N CYS A 314 -9.71 -14.61 -7.47
CA CYS A 314 -10.38 -14.68 -6.15
C CYS A 314 -10.98 -13.32 -5.75
N LEU A 315 -10.25 -12.22 -6.00
CA LEU A 315 -10.74 -10.87 -5.76
C LEU A 315 -11.97 -10.57 -6.61
N GLY A 316 -11.95 -10.85 -7.92
CA GLY A 316 -13.09 -10.62 -8.79
C GLY A 316 -14.34 -11.38 -8.35
N GLN A 317 -14.20 -12.64 -7.94
CA GLN A 317 -15.30 -13.46 -7.42
C GLN A 317 -15.89 -12.89 -6.12
N LEU A 318 -15.02 -12.44 -5.20
CA LEU A 318 -15.46 -11.78 -3.96
C LEU A 318 -16.21 -10.48 -4.24
N LEU A 319 -15.65 -9.60 -5.10
CA LEU A 319 -16.27 -8.34 -5.45
C LEU A 319 -17.63 -8.55 -6.10
N GLN A 320 -17.76 -9.54 -6.99
CA GLN A 320 -19.03 -9.91 -7.60
C GLN A 320 -20.06 -10.36 -6.56
N ALA A 321 -19.67 -11.20 -5.59
CA ALA A 321 -20.59 -11.65 -4.54
C ALA A 321 -21.09 -10.47 -3.68
N ILE A 322 -20.22 -9.53 -3.32
CA ILE A 322 -20.60 -8.33 -2.55
C ILE A 322 -21.46 -7.37 -3.39
N ASP A 323 -21.15 -7.21 -4.68
CA ASP A 323 -21.91 -6.37 -5.62
C ASP A 323 -23.35 -6.88 -5.75
N LEU A 324 -23.54 -8.19 -5.93
CA LEU A 324 -24.87 -8.82 -5.96
C LEU A 324 -25.68 -8.56 -4.68
N VAL A 325 -25.03 -8.56 -3.51
CA VAL A 325 -25.67 -8.16 -2.24
C VAL A 325 -26.12 -6.72 -2.31
N CYS A 326 -25.21 -5.79 -2.58
CA CYS A 326 -25.53 -4.36 -2.65
C CYS A 326 -26.64 -4.08 -3.67
N GLN A 327 -26.56 -4.66 -4.86
CA GLN A 327 -27.53 -4.53 -5.94
C GLN A 327 -28.93 -4.98 -5.52
N SER A 328 -29.04 -6.14 -4.85
CA SER A 328 -30.34 -6.67 -4.40
C SER A 328 -31.08 -5.76 -3.41
N TRP A 329 -30.34 -4.89 -2.71
CA TRP A 329 -30.89 -3.96 -1.72
C TRP A 329 -30.98 -2.50 -2.23
N ALA A 330 -30.26 -2.15 -3.30
CA ALA A 330 -30.07 -0.77 -3.77
C ALA A 330 -31.38 -0.04 -4.15
N SER A 331 -32.38 -0.76 -4.66
CA SER A 331 -33.70 -0.18 -4.99
C SER A 331 -34.60 0.05 -3.77
N THR A 332 -34.21 -0.48 -2.61
CA THR A 332 -35.08 -0.57 -1.42
C THR A 332 -34.57 0.28 -0.27
N LEU A 333 -33.25 0.35 -0.11
CA LEU A 333 -32.60 1.09 0.96
C LEU A 333 -32.18 2.47 0.47
N SER A 334 -32.24 3.47 1.34
CA SER A 334 -31.53 4.73 1.08
C SER A 334 -30.02 4.49 1.08
N LYS A 335 -29.25 5.42 0.53
CA LYS A 335 -27.78 5.38 0.53
C LYS A 335 -27.23 5.22 1.95
N GLU A 336 -27.80 5.94 2.92
CA GLU A 336 -27.37 5.92 4.33
C GLU A 336 -27.70 4.60 5.03
N GLU A 337 -28.85 4.00 4.71
CA GLU A 337 -29.23 2.70 5.27
C GLU A 337 -28.41 1.58 4.64
N LEU A 338 -28.12 1.65 3.34
CA LEU A 338 -27.23 0.70 2.66
C LEU A 338 -25.81 0.77 3.25
N ASP A 339 -25.28 1.97 3.49
CA ASP A 339 -23.99 2.17 4.15
C ASP A 339 -23.93 1.48 5.52
N ARG A 340 -24.96 1.69 6.35
CA ARG A 340 -25.08 1.10 7.68
C ARG A 340 -25.19 -0.43 7.62
N ARG A 341 -26.00 -0.96 6.70
CA ARG A 341 -26.15 -2.41 6.54
C ARG A 341 -24.91 -3.08 5.98
N ALA A 342 -24.18 -2.44 5.08
CA ALA A 342 -22.93 -2.97 4.56
C ALA A 342 -21.90 -3.27 5.67
N TRP A 343 -21.84 -2.43 6.71
CA TRP A 343 -21.03 -2.73 7.89
C TRP A 343 -21.54 -3.95 8.66
N ALA A 344 -22.85 -4.06 8.88
CA ALA A 344 -23.45 -5.22 9.57
C ALA A 344 -23.25 -6.54 8.79
N TRP A 345 -23.35 -6.47 7.46
CA TRP A 345 -23.05 -7.58 6.55
C TRP A 345 -21.62 -8.05 6.68
N TYR A 346 -20.65 -7.12 6.63
CA TYR A 346 -19.25 -7.42 6.89
C TYR A 346 -19.07 -8.12 8.25
N LEU A 347 -19.68 -7.61 9.32
CA LEU A 347 -19.56 -8.20 10.65
C LEU A 347 -20.06 -9.65 10.71
N ARG A 348 -21.08 -10.01 9.91
CA ARG A 348 -21.67 -11.35 9.86
C ARG A 348 -20.82 -12.37 9.09
N VAL A 349 -20.05 -11.91 8.09
CA VAL A 349 -19.30 -12.80 7.16
C VAL A 349 -17.79 -12.64 7.26
N ARG A 350 -17.30 -11.81 8.20
CA ARG A 350 -15.87 -11.63 8.43
C ARG A 350 -15.21 -12.94 8.86
N PRO A 351 -13.92 -13.14 8.56
CA PRO A 351 -13.22 -14.34 8.99
C PRO A 351 -13.16 -14.42 10.51
N ASP A 352 -13.42 -15.63 11.01
CA ASP A 352 -13.15 -16.03 12.39
C ASP A 352 -11.64 -16.19 12.57
N VAL A 353 -11.12 -15.50 13.58
CA VAL A 353 -9.70 -15.48 13.97
C VAL A 353 -9.63 -15.43 15.48
N GLN A 354 -8.47 -15.74 16.05
CA GLN A 354 -8.25 -15.77 17.48
C GLN A 354 -8.67 -14.46 18.16
N SER A 355 -9.17 -14.57 19.39
CA SER A 355 -9.48 -13.41 20.20
C SER A 355 -8.20 -12.79 20.77
N GLY A 356 -8.22 -11.48 20.99
CA GLY A 356 -7.08 -10.74 21.52
C GLY A 356 -5.98 -10.47 20.47
N PRO A 357 -4.75 -10.16 20.91
CA PRO A 357 -3.63 -9.85 20.02
C PRO A 357 -3.23 -10.99 19.08
N GLY A 358 -3.51 -12.26 19.45
CA GLY A 358 -3.16 -13.44 18.64
C GLY A 358 -3.84 -13.49 17.27
N GLY A 359 -5.07 -12.96 17.16
CA GLY A 359 -5.78 -12.88 15.88
C GLY A 359 -5.46 -11.63 15.06
N TRP A 360 -4.54 -10.78 15.52
CA TRP A 360 -4.14 -9.59 14.79
C TRP A 360 -3.38 -9.97 13.53
N GLY A 361 -3.95 -9.64 12.36
CA GLY A 361 -3.34 -10.02 11.08
C GLY A 361 -3.41 -11.52 10.78
N GLU A 362 -4.24 -12.28 11.49
CA GLU A 362 -4.53 -13.67 11.16
C GLU A 362 -5.47 -13.74 9.93
N LYS A 363 -5.26 -14.74 9.08
CA LYS A 363 -6.16 -15.05 7.97
C LYS A 363 -7.18 -16.08 8.43
N GLY A 364 -8.43 -15.91 8.02
CA GLY A 364 -9.47 -16.91 8.22
C GLY A 364 -10.28 -17.16 6.95
N GLN A 365 -11.17 -18.14 7.02
CA GLN A 365 -12.04 -18.51 5.92
C GLN A 365 -13.19 -17.52 5.76
N VAL A 366 -13.54 -17.22 4.52
CA VAL A 366 -14.70 -16.43 4.12
C VAL A 366 -15.42 -17.22 3.04
N LYS A 367 -16.65 -17.64 3.31
CA LYS A 367 -17.47 -18.39 2.35
C LYS A 367 -18.30 -17.41 1.54
N LEU A 368 -18.21 -17.49 0.22
CA LEU A 368 -19.00 -16.60 -0.64
C LEU A 368 -20.50 -16.92 -0.57
N SER A 369 -20.87 -18.17 -0.25
CA SER A 369 -22.28 -18.54 0.05
C SER A 369 -22.87 -17.73 1.21
N ASP A 370 -22.11 -17.51 2.29
CA ASP A 370 -22.58 -16.72 3.43
C ASP A 370 -22.79 -15.24 3.06
N ILE A 371 -21.97 -14.72 2.13
CA ILE A 371 -22.13 -13.37 1.56
C ILE A 371 -23.39 -13.33 0.70
N LEU A 372 -23.55 -14.26 -0.24
CA LEU A 372 -24.71 -14.32 -1.14
C LEU A 372 -26.05 -14.49 -0.37
N ALA A 373 -26.03 -15.15 0.78
CA ALA A 373 -27.16 -15.30 1.68
C ALA A 373 -27.58 -13.98 2.39
N LEU A 374 -26.82 -12.90 2.24
CA LEU A 374 -27.20 -11.56 2.71
C LEU A 374 -28.08 -10.80 1.73
N ARG A 375 -28.24 -11.30 0.50
CA ARG A 375 -29.10 -10.68 -0.52
C ARG A 375 -30.53 -10.57 -0.04
N ARG A 376 -31.24 -9.60 -0.60
CA ARG A 376 -32.68 -9.52 -0.47
C ARG A 376 -33.28 -10.66 -1.29
N ASN A 377 -34.01 -11.56 -0.64
CA ASN A 377 -34.86 -12.50 -1.35
C ASN A 377 -36.03 -11.73 -1.99
N PRO A 378 -36.40 -12.04 -3.25
CA PRO A 378 -37.49 -11.38 -3.95
C PRO A 378 -38.82 -11.47 -3.20
#